data_AF-W0BD16-F1
#
_entry.id   AF-W0BD16-F1
#
_cell.length_a   1.000
_cell.length_b   1.000
_cell.length_c   1.000
_cell.angle_alpha   90.00
_cell.angle_beta   90.00
_cell.angle_gamma   90.00
#
_symmetry.space_group_name_H-M   'P 1'
#
loop_
_entity.id
_entity.type
_entity.pdbx_description
1 polymer ?
#
loop_
_entity_poly.entity_id
_entity_poly.type
_entity_poly.pdbx_seq_one_letter_code
_entity_poly.pdbx_strand_id
1 'polypeptide(L)' 'MLNNILMASDFSKHAHYALQRATTLARQNKASLHFVHILNNSWMANFTQFPINEMQQALFAEKRKPNNNYLIY' A
#
# COMPACT_ATOMS: atom_id res chain seq x y z
N MET A 1 -19.03 13.62 22.49
CA MET A 1 -18.09 12.48 22.51
C MET A 1 -17.81 12.07 21.07
N LEU A 2 -16.59 11.61 20.78
CA LEU A 2 -16.25 10.99 19.50
C LEU A 2 -16.50 9.50 19.60
N ASN A 3 -17.17 8.90 18.61
CA ASN A 3 -17.47 7.46 18.61
C ASN A 3 -16.63 6.70 17.59
N ASN A 4 -16.28 7.35 16.47
CA ASN A 4 -15.43 6.80 15.41
C ASN A 4 -14.45 7.88 14.95
N ILE A 5 -13.18 7.52 14.82
CA ILE A 5 -12.10 8.38 14.33
C ILE A 5 -11.48 7.70 13.12
N LEU A 6 -11.39 8.40 11.99
CA LEU A 6 -10.65 7.94 10.82
C LEU A 6 -9.31 8.68 10.76
N MET A 7 -8.21 7.92 10.72
CA MET A 7 -6.86 8.45 10.53
C MET A 7 -6.32 7.98 9.19
N ALA A 8 -6.05 8.94 8.31
CA ALA A 8 -5.36 8.70 7.05
C ALA A 8 -3.85 8.85 7.25
N SER A 9 -3.07 7.91 6.70
CA SER A 9 -1.62 7.90 6.77
C SER A 9 -1.03 7.82 5.38
N ASP A 10 0.01 8.61 5.13
CA ASP A 10 0.94 8.47 4.00
C ASP A 10 2.23 7.72 4.40
N PHE A 11 2.25 7.14 5.62
CA PHE A 11 3.42 6.52 6.27
C PHE A 11 4.63 7.43 6.47
N SER A 12 4.46 8.76 6.37
CA SER A 12 5.52 9.70 6.71
C SER A 12 5.77 9.75 8.23
N LYS A 13 6.91 10.32 8.62
CA LYS A 13 7.20 10.66 10.03
C LYS A 13 6.11 11.53 10.67
N HIS A 14 5.46 12.39 9.89
CA HIS A 14 4.39 13.26 10.40
C HIS A 14 3.11 12.46 10.66
N ALA A 15 2.79 11.51 9.78
CA ALA A 15 1.67 10.60 9.99
C ALA A 15 1.86 9.73 11.24
N HIS A 16 3.11 9.40 11.61
CA HIS A 16 3.38 8.73 12.89
C HIS A 16 2.93 9.56 14.10
N TYR A 17 3.27 10.86 14.15
CA TYR A 17 2.78 11.74 15.23
C TYR A 17 1.26 11.92 15.21
N ALA A 18 0.65 12.01 14.02
CA ALA A 18 -0.79 12.07 13.88
C ALA A 18 -1.47 10.80 14.42
N LEU A 19 -0.89 9.62 14.18
CA LEU A 19 -1.38 8.33 14.68
C LEU A 19 -1.31 8.28 16.22
N GLN A 20 -0.22 8.75 16.81
CA GLN A 20 -0.10 8.85 18.27
C GLN A 20 -1.21 9.72 18.86
N ARG A 21 -1.49 10.88 18.25
CA ARG A 21 -2.56 11.78 18.69
C ARG A 21 -3.95 11.15 18.53
N ALA A 22 -4.23 10.53 17.38
CA ALA A 22 -5.49 9.86 17.11
C ALA A 22 -5.75 8.72 18.10
N THR A 23 -4.71 7.95 18.45
CA THR A 23 -4.76 6.88 19.44
C THR A 23 -5.14 7.42 20.83
N THR A 24 -4.51 8.51 21.27
CA THR A 24 -4.83 9.14 22.55
C THR A 24 -6.29 9.62 22.59
N LEU A 25 -6.75 10.27 21.53
CA LEU A 25 -8.15 10.75 21.43
C LEU A 25 -9.15 9.59 21.44
N ALA A 26 -8.85 8.51 20.73
CA ALA A 26 -9.69 7.32 20.69
C ALA A 26 -9.83 6.68 22.07
N ARG A 27 -8.72 6.52 22.81
CA ARG A 27 -8.73 5.98 24.19
C ARG A 27 -9.53 6.86 25.14
N GLN A 28 -9.32 8.17 25.10
CA GLN A 28 -10.03 9.13 25.96
C GLN A 28 -11.55 9.13 25.72
N ASN A 29 -11.97 8.87 24.48
CA ASN A 29 -13.39 8.86 24.11
C ASN A 29 -14.01 7.45 24.08
N LYS A 30 -13.23 6.39 24.33
CA LYS A 30 -13.63 5.00 24.07
C LYS A 30 -14.15 4.81 22.62
N ALA A 31 -13.53 5.51 21.67
CA ALA A 31 -13.90 5.52 20.27
C ALA A 31 -13.16 4.45 19.48
N SER A 32 -13.77 3.97 18.39
CA SER A 32 -13.08 3.16 17.38
C SER A 32 -12.13 4.03 16.56
N LEU A 33 -10.91 3.55 16.34
CA LEU A 33 -9.92 4.19 15.46
C LEU A 33 -9.75 3.36 14.19
N HIS A 34 -10.20 3.90 13.06
CA HIS A 34 -10.02 3.34 11.73
C HIS A 34 -8.77 3.93 11.09
N PHE A 35 -7.88 3.09 10.59
CA PHE A 35 -6.65 3.50 9.92
C PHE A 35 -6.76 3.23 8.42
N VAL A 36 -6.45 4.24 7.60
CA VAL A 36 -6.46 4.11 6.13
C VAL A 36 -5.15 4.62 5.54
N HIS A 37 -4.63 3.88 4.57
CA HIS A 37 -3.55 4.33 3.70
C HIS A 37 -4.03 4.25 2.26
N ILE A 38 -3.90 5.35 1.52
CA ILE A 38 -4.24 5.38 0.10
C ILE A 38 -3.00 4.99 -0.68
N LEU A 39 -3.07 3.83 -1.34
CA LEU A 39 -2.04 3.46 -2.30
C LEU A 39 -2.19 4.36 -3.53
N ASN A 40 -1.15 5.12 -3.84
CA ASN A 40 -1.16 5.98 -5.01
C ASN A 40 -0.88 5.14 -6.25
N ASN A 41 -1.96 4.62 -6.83
CA ASN A 41 -1.88 3.64 -7.89
C ASN A 41 -1.96 4.33 -9.24
N SER A 42 -0.82 4.86 -9.73
CA SER A 42 -0.66 5.10 -11.17
C SER A 42 -0.82 3.79 -11.98
N TRP A 43 -0.75 2.62 -11.34
CA TRP A 43 -1.01 1.31 -11.96
C TRP A 43 -2.45 1.11 -12.43
N MET A 44 -3.46 1.79 -11.85
CA MET A 44 -4.83 1.73 -12.40
C MET A 44 -4.99 2.45 -13.74
N ALA A 45 -4.06 3.33 -14.13
CA ALA A 45 -4.02 3.85 -15.49
C ALA A 45 -3.60 2.77 -16.52
N ASN A 46 -2.92 1.70 -16.08
CA ASN A 46 -2.50 0.60 -16.95
C ASN A 46 -3.52 -0.55 -17.00
N PHE A 47 -4.39 -0.70 -16.00
CA PHE A 47 -5.40 -1.76 -15.97
C PHE A 47 -6.56 -1.54 -16.95
N THR A 48 -6.74 -0.32 -17.46
CA THR A 48 -7.70 -0.03 -18.53
C THR A 48 -7.13 -0.31 -19.92
N GLN A 49 -5.84 -0.64 -20.05
CA GLN A 49 -5.16 -0.65 -21.36
C GLN A 49 -4.55 -1.99 -21.78
N PHE A 50 -4.53 -3.02 -20.92
CA PHE A 50 -3.98 -4.33 -21.30
C PHE A 50 -4.93 -5.48 -20.96
N PRO A 51 -5.32 -6.32 -21.95
CA PRO A 51 -6.06 -7.54 -21.65
C PRO A 51 -5.21 -8.45 -20.76
N ILE A 52 -5.80 -8.91 -19.65
CA ILE A 52 -5.20 -9.71 -18.57
C ILE A 52 -4.34 -10.89 -19.08
N ASN A 53 -4.66 -11.37 -20.27
CA ASN A 53 -4.09 -12.52 -20.94
C ASN A 53 -2.61 -12.31 -21.35
N GLU A 54 -2.21 -11.10 -21.71
CA GLU A 54 -0.86 -10.79 -22.20
C GLU A 54 0.13 -10.61 -21.03
N MET A 55 -0.33 -10.02 -19.93
CA MET A 55 0.49 -9.81 -18.73
C MET A 55 0.83 -11.14 -18.04
N GLN A 56 -0.11 -12.09 -17.97
CA GLN A 56 0.19 -13.43 -17.46
C GLN A 56 1.28 -14.11 -18.30
N GLN A 57 1.19 -14.05 -19.63
CA GLN A 57 2.20 -14.64 -20.51
C GLN A 57 3.57 -13.99 -20.36
N ALA A 58 3.64 -12.66 -20.23
CA ALA A 58 4.89 -11.93 -20.00
C ALA A 58 5.53 -12.29 -18.65
N LEU A 59 4.73 -12.36 -17.57
CA LEU A 59 5.20 -12.77 -16.24
C LEU A 59 5.69 -14.23 -16.22
N PHE A 60 4.99 -15.13 -16.92
CA PHE A 60 5.42 -16.52 -17.07
C PHE A 60 6.65 -16.67 -17.99
N ALA A 61 6.84 -15.78 -18.96
CA ALA A 61 8.04 -15.75 -19.80
C ALA A 61 9.27 -15.22 -19.05
N GLU A 62 9.10 -14.22 -18.18
CA GLU A 62 10.17 -13.72 -17.31
C GLU A 62 10.67 -14.79 -16.34
N LYS A 63 9.76 -15.54 -15.71
CA LYS A 63 10.12 -16.66 -14.83
C LYS A 63 10.82 -17.82 -15.56
N ARG A 64 10.77 -17.88 -16.89
CA ARG A 64 11.44 -18.89 -17.72
C ARG A 64 12.83 -18.48 -18.19
N LYS A 65 13.29 -17.24 -17.94
CA LYS A 65 14.68 -16.87 -18.23
C LYS A 65 15.57 -17.47 -17.14
N PRO A 66 16.53 -18.36 -17.48
CA PRO A 66 17.44 -18.91 -16.49
C PRO A 66 18.28 -17.78 -15.89
N ASN A 67 18.36 -17.76 -14.57
CA ASN A 67 19.03 -16.75 -13.77
C ASN A 67 20.55 -16.92 -13.95
N ASN A 68 21.13 -16.32 -14.99
CA ASN A 68 22.55 -16.48 -15.31
C ASN A 68 23.41 -15.49 -14.51
N ASN A 69 23.43 -15.65 -13.18
CA ASN A 69 24.29 -14.90 -12.26
C ASN A 69 25.47 -15.77 -11.77
N TYR A 70 26.24 -16.34 -12.69
CA TYR A 70 27.56 -16.91 -12.39
C TYR A 70 28.58 -16.51 -13.46
N LEU A 71 28.97 -15.24 -13.52
CA LEU A 71 30.27 -14.81 -14.05
C LEU A 71 30.67 -13.51 -13.35
N ILE A 72 31.58 -13.62 -12.38
CA ILE A 72 32.40 -12.50 -11.88
C ILE A 72 33.85 -12.96 -12.09
N TYR A 73 34.64 -12.12 -12.76
CA TYR A 73 36.06 -12.32 -13.10
C TYR A 73 36.92 -12.62 -11.87
#